data_AF-A0A2A4B7S0-F1
#
_entry.id   AF-A0A2A4B7S0-F1
#
_cell.length_a   1.000
_cell.length_b   1.000
_cell.length_c   1.000
_cell.angle_alpha   90.00
_cell.angle_beta   90.00
_cell.angle_gamma   90.00
#
_symmetry.space_group_name_H-M   'P 1'
#
loop_
_entity.id
_entity.type
_entity.pdbx_description
1 polymer ?
#
loop_
_entity_poly.entity_id
_entity_poly.type
_entity_poly.pdbx_seq_one_letter_code
_entity_poly.pdbx_strand_id
1 'polypeptide(L)'
;MTDLASLAVEGQHTPGNHPPSGSAVQPILEEAWAIAIDLRRDLGLSEAIAWADGYLEEVREKESSTAAARWVVVISALAELARSSVH
;
A
#
# COMPACT_ATOMS: atom_id res chain seq x y z
N MET A 1 15.48 -6.27 59.98
CA MET A 1 16.73 -5.54 59.77
C MET A 1 16.87 -5.35 58.27
N THR A 2 16.91 -4.08 57.85
CA THR A 2 16.99 -3.63 56.46
C THR A 2 18.46 -3.53 56.05
N ASP A 3 18.79 -3.99 54.84
CA ASP A 3 19.88 -3.51 53.96
C ASP A 3 19.61 -4.18 52.58
N LEU A 4 19.30 -3.56 51.43
CA LEU A 4 19.70 -2.31 50.76
C LEU A 4 21.14 -2.31 50.20
N ALA A 5 21.41 -3.11 49.14
CA ALA A 5 22.02 -2.63 47.89
C ALA A 5 22.52 -3.76 46.95
N SER A 6 22.47 -3.43 45.64
CA SER A 6 23.27 -3.93 44.51
C SER A 6 22.70 -5.11 43.72
N LEU A 7 22.01 -4.87 42.60
CA LEU A 7 22.53 -4.51 41.27
C LEU A 7 23.10 -5.70 40.48
N ALA A 8 22.25 -6.25 39.59
CA ALA A 8 22.57 -6.70 38.24
C ALA A 8 21.22 -6.83 37.52
N VAL A 9 20.70 -5.80 36.86
CA VAL A 9 20.93 -5.42 35.45
C VAL A 9 21.30 -6.59 34.52
N GLU A 10 20.58 -6.61 33.39
CA GLU A 10 20.76 -7.41 32.18
C GLU A 10 19.93 -8.69 32.04
N GLY A 11 18.85 -8.50 31.28
CA GLY A 11 17.97 -9.54 30.74
C GLY A 11 16.89 -8.86 29.90
N GLN A 12 17.31 -8.00 28.96
CA GLN A 12 16.41 -7.42 27.96
C GLN A 12 15.75 -8.56 27.16
N HIS A 13 14.55 -8.96 27.56
CA HIS A 13 13.60 -9.59 26.67
C HIS A 13 12.72 -8.48 26.11
N THR A 14 13.18 -7.86 25.04
CA THR A 14 12.29 -7.18 24.10
C THR A 14 11.61 -8.28 23.28
N PRO A 15 10.29 -8.50 23.39
CA PRO A 15 9.60 -9.18 22.31
C PRO A 15 9.63 -8.20 21.14
N GLY A 16 10.37 -8.58 20.10
CA GLY A 16 10.53 -7.80 18.89
C GLY A 16 9.18 -7.35 18.35
N ASN A 17 8.98 -6.04 18.33
CA ASN A 17 7.91 -5.40 17.58
C ASN A 17 8.35 -5.45 16.10
N HIS A 18 8.19 -6.62 15.48
CA HIS A 18 8.42 -6.81 14.06
C HIS A 18 7.39 -5.95 13.32
N PRO A 19 7.77 -5.00 12.45
CA PRO A 19 6.81 -4.40 11.55
C PRO A 19 6.24 -5.52 10.65
N PRO A 20 4.92 -5.55 10.38
CA PRO A 20 4.36 -6.62 9.58
C PRO A 20 4.91 -6.53 8.15
N SER A 21 5.57 -7.60 7.73
CA SER A 21 5.71 -8.06 6.34
C SER A 21 5.78 -6.98 5.25
N GLY A 22 6.95 -6.40 5.05
CA GLY A 22 7.29 -5.66 3.82
C GLY A 22 7.25 -6.52 2.53
N SER A 23 6.92 -7.81 2.64
CA SER A 23 6.90 -8.76 1.52
C SER A 23 5.55 -8.89 0.82
N ALA A 24 4.43 -8.51 1.46
CA ALA A 24 3.09 -8.57 0.86
C ALA A 24 2.68 -7.27 0.15
N VAL A 25 3.31 -6.14 0.51
CA VAL A 25 3.02 -4.82 -0.06
C VAL A 25 3.69 -4.65 -1.43
N GLN A 26 4.88 -5.21 -1.62
CA GLN A 26 5.62 -5.13 -2.88
C GLN A 26 4.87 -5.76 -4.07
N PRO A 27 4.31 -6.99 -3.96
CA PRO A 27 3.55 -7.59 -5.06
C PRO A 27 2.33 -6.77 -5.47
N ILE A 28 1.59 -6.19 -4.51
CA ILE A 28 0.41 -5.37 -4.79
C ILE A 28 0.80 -4.08 -5.50
N LEU A 29 1.95 -3.49 -5.14
CA LEU A 29 2.46 -2.30 -5.78
C LEU A 29 2.90 -2.58 -7.22
N GLU A 30 3.66 -3.65 -7.46
CA GLU A 30 4.10 -4.06 -8.80
C GLU A 30 2.90 -4.37 -9.71
N GLU A 31 1.92 -5.11 -9.21
CA GLU A 31 0.66 -5.41 -9.91
C GLU A 31 -0.08 -4.11 -10.25
N ALA A 32 -0.22 -3.20 -9.29
CA ALA A 32 -0.90 -1.92 -9.50
C ALA A 32 -0.21 -1.06 -10.56
N TRP A 33 1.13 -1.05 -10.58
CA TRP A 33 1.91 -0.35 -11.59
C TRP A 33 1.74 -0.96 -12.99
N ALA A 34 1.73 -2.29 -13.10
CA ALA A 34 1.47 -2.97 -14.36
C ALA A 34 0.08 -2.60 -14.92
N ILE A 35 -0.96 -2.70 -14.08
CA ILE A 35 -2.33 -2.32 -14.46
C ILE A 35 -2.40 -0.84 -14.85
N ALA A 36 -1.77 0.06 -14.10
CA ALA A 36 -1.77 1.49 -14.41
C ALA A 36 -1.10 1.81 -15.75
N ILE A 37 -0.01 1.12 -16.09
CA ILE A 37 0.68 1.27 -17.38
C ILE A 37 -0.22 0.78 -18.53
N ASP A 38 -0.87 -0.36 -18.36
CA ASP A 38 -1.77 -0.93 -19.37
C ASP A 38 -3.00 -0.02 -19.59
N LEU A 39 -3.65 0.43 -18.51
CA LEU A 39 -4.78 1.37 -18.62
C LEU A 39 -4.39 2.69 -19.28
N ARG A 40 -3.22 3.25 -18.92
CA ARG A 40 -2.68 4.44 -19.59
C ARG A 40 -2.49 4.19 -21.09
N ARG A 41 -1.98 3.02 -21.48
CA ARG A 41 -1.72 2.68 -22.87
C ARG A 41 -3.03 2.58 -23.66
N ASP A 42 -4.06 2.00 -23.07
CA ASP A 42 -5.32 1.71 -23.75
C ASP A 42 -6.26 2.91 -23.81
N LEU A 43 -6.31 3.73 -22.75
CA LEU A 43 -7.26 4.85 -22.60
C LEU A 43 -6.60 6.23 -22.59
N GLY A 44 -5.31 6.31 -22.29
CA GLY A 44 -4.66 7.57 -21.93
C GLY A 44 -4.87 7.94 -20.45
N LEU A 45 -4.02 8.82 -19.92
CA LEU A 45 -3.92 9.07 -18.47
C LEU A 45 -5.22 9.61 -17.83
N SER A 46 -5.82 10.65 -18.42
CA SER A 46 -7.00 11.27 -17.83
C SER A 46 -8.22 10.34 -17.84
N GLU A 47 -8.41 9.59 -18.92
CA GLU A 47 -9.52 8.64 -19.05
C GLU A 47 -9.29 7.40 -18.18
N ALA A 48 -8.06 6.89 -18.09
CA ALA A 48 -7.70 5.80 -17.19
C ALA A 48 -8.00 6.12 -15.72
N ILE A 49 -7.71 7.34 -15.26
CA ILE A 49 -8.00 7.78 -13.89
C ILE A 49 -9.51 7.80 -13.65
N ALA A 50 -10.27 8.48 -14.52
CA ALA A 50 -11.72 8.59 -14.37
C ALA A 50 -12.43 7.22 -14.43
N TRP A 51 -11.96 6.33 -15.31
CA TRP A 51 -12.46 4.97 -15.39
C TRP A 51 -12.16 4.17 -14.13
N ALA A 52 -10.93 4.22 -13.62
CA ALA A 52 -10.53 3.50 -12.41
C ALA A 52 -11.26 4.01 -11.16
N ASP A 53 -11.50 5.31 -11.04
CA ASP A 53 -12.32 5.89 -9.97
C ASP A 53 -13.77 5.37 -10.03
N GLY A 54 -14.38 5.35 -11.22
CA GLY A 54 -15.72 4.79 -11.41
C GLY A 54 -15.79 3.30 -11.05
N TYR A 55 -14.80 2.53 -11.50
CA TYR A 55 -14.70 1.11 -11.19
C TYR A 55 -14.49 0.84 -9.69
N LEU A 56 -13.72 1.67 -8.99
CA LEU A 56 -13.51 1.55 -7.55
C LEU A 56 -14.83 1.66 -6.77
N GLU A 57 -15.73 2.57 -7.15
CA GLU A 57 -17.03 2.67 -6.49
C GLU A 57 -17.87 1.41 -6.71
N GLU A 58 -17.86 0.84 -7.92
CA GLU A 58 -18.53 -0.43 -8.17
C GLU A 58 -17.96 -1.59 -7.35
N VAL A 59 -16.63 -1.66 -7.22
CA VAL A 59 -15.93 -2.69 -6.43
C VAL A 59 -16.26 -2.53 -4.94
N ARG A 60 -16.36 -1.30 -4.44
CA ARG A 60 -16.74 -1.04 -3.03
C ARG A 60 -18.15 -1.53 -2.71
N GLU A 61 -19.06 -1.45 -3.67
CA GLU A 61 -20.44 -1.90 -3.51
C GLU A 61 -20.58 -3.43 -3.63
N LYS A 62 -19.81 -4.05 -4.55
CA LYS A 62 -20.05 -5.43 -5.00
C LYS A 62 -19.03 -6.45 -4.49
N GLU A 63 -17.84 -6.01 -4.05
CA GLU A 63 -16.72 -6.90 -3.75
C GLU A 63 -16.12 -6.68 -2.34
N SER A 64 -15.00 -7.35 -2.09
CA SER A 64 -14.27 -7.28 -0.81
C SER A 64 -13.52 -5.97 -0.63
N SER A 65 -13.29 -5.58 0.63
CA SER A 65 -12.45 -4.44 0.99
C SER A 65 -11.01 -4.57 0.46
N THR A 66 -10.50 -5.79 0.32
CA THR A 66 -9.18 -6.05 -0.29
C THR A 66 -9.17 -5.72 -1.78
N ALA A 67 -10.23 -6.03 -2.51
CA ALA A 67 -10.36 -5.66 -3.92
C ALA A 67 -10.41 -4.13 -4.06
N ALA A 68 -11.22 -3.45 -3.25
CA ALA A 68 -11.27 -1.99 -3.25
C ALA A 68 -9.90 -1.36 -2.91
N ALA A 69 -9.18 -1.91 -1.93
CA ALA A 69 -7.85 -1.42 -1.56
C ALA A 69 -6.83 -1.54 -2.70
N ARG A 70 -6.89 -2.61 -3.51
CA ARG A 70 -6.04 -2.75 -4.70
C ARG A 70 -6.29 -1.64 -5.71
N TRP A 71 -7.54 -1.32 -5.98
CA TRP A 71 -7.90 -0.27 -6.94
C TRP A 71 -7.49 1.13 -6.47
N VAL A 72 -7.51 1.41 -5.17
CA VAL A 72 -6.92 2.65 -4.61
C VAL A 72 -5.43 2.77 -4.94
N VAL A 73 -4.68 1.67 -4.88
CA VAL A 73 -3.24 1.67 -5.23
C VAL A 73 -3.04 1.88 -6.73
N VAL A 74 -3.88 1.28 -7.59
CA VAL A 74 -3.86 1.49 -9.05
C VAL A 74 -4.09 2.97 -9.39
N ILE A 75 -5.10 3.59 -8.80
CA ILE A 75 -5.40 5.02 -9.01
C ILE A 75 -4.23 5.89 -8.55
N SER A 76 -3.59 5.53 -7.43
CA SER A 76 -2.39 6.23 -6.94
C SER A 76 -1.22 6.13 -7.92
N ALA A 77 -1.01 4.96 -8.53
CA ALA A 77 0.01 4.77 -9.58
C ALA A 77 -0.30 5.58 -10.85
N LEU A 78 -1.56 5.63 -11.29
CA LEU A 78 -1.99 6.47 -12.41
C LEU A 78 -1.75 7.97 -12.14
N ALA A 79 -2.05 8.43 -10.93
CA ALA A 79 -1.80 9.82 -10.53
C ALA A 79 -0.29 10.14 -10.46
N GLU A 80 0.55 9.19 -10.07
CA GLU A 80 2.01 9.34 -10.12
C GLU A 80 2.54 9.40 -11.55
N LEU A 81 2.04 8.54 -12.45
CA LEU A 81 2.35 8.60 -13.88
C LEU A 81 1.97 9.95 -14.49
N ALA A 82 0.79 10.47 -14.14
CA ALA A 82 0.35 11.78 -14.60
C ALA A 82 1.31 12.89 -14.14
N ARG A 83 1.70 12.91 -12.85
CA ARG A 83 2.66 13.88 -12.33
C ARG A 83 4.03 13.79 -13.00
N SER A 84 4.52 12.58 -13.22
CA SER A 84 5.81 12.32 -13.86
C SER A 84 5.84 12.69 -15.35
N SER A 85 4.69 12.69 -16.03
CA SER A 85 4.59 13.02 -17.46
C SER A 85 4.61 14.51 -17.81
N VAL A 86 4.48 15.39 -16.80
CA VAL A 86 4.45 16.85 -16.98
C VAL A 86 5.86 17.47 -16.94
N HIS A 87 6.89 16.68 -16.59
CA HIS A 87 8.30 17.07 -16.62
C HIS A 87 8.99 16.59 -17.90
#